data_AF-K7GAP9-F1
#
_entry.id   AF-K7GAP9-F1
#
_cell.length_a   1.000
_cell.length_b   1.000
_cell.length_c   1.000
_cell.angle_alpha   90.00
_cell.angle_beta   90.00
_cell.angle_gamma   90.00
#
_symmetry.space_group_name_H-M   'P 1'
#
loop_
_entity.id
_entity.type
_entity.pdbx_description
1 polymer ?
#
loop_
_entity_poly.entity_id
_entity_poly.type
_entity_poly.pdbx_seq_one_letter_code
_entity_poly.pdbx_strand_id
1 'polypeptide(L)'
;MHKFLRFFFNVLNLSTWIKDEWSQIYDSLYVKENWIDPLLEWQPKIDPLIKELADKLANRVTTVKTLTVTKPNEFDLTTPKPRAIPVPEPIPLQEKHHPVPQSTYKPPKEKQLLQKIKYRNRRKAEELLLEANVNQLRCATVMPENKALKSYISDSMKNKTKFRAQKIQGKIDNVPIKLNAAAILREGALYQRKMEQELNRIESLLRGARDPSEFLEWQRQMREKDLEQQLAEIECRRLQGKLSHEEAVLARQNVIQENKKKAELKREETAELMRQYAEKRLQEEKEMRELVEQVVEGHKNVKQARMKLQKYKRQIVQEVSGESRELLRQALEEEEEKIKKRYELIQQIRAIESLPFFRNKFVDLTQTAGYGFSGEMSIVELRERLALLKEAQKKAEEEKRDQIIHEKQTKEQLLLDKLEQISIFRGAAALKQEEKKIKPQLTEGLVKNERVLDLQKKITEKTMERKKQAEILKITPQKDGAGPGRSWESYENSLQEPHWKELEESRGHQFKMLQHGFMSRETAQKMAAYQAARNGTTSCILR
;
A
#
# COMPACT_ATOMS: atom_id res chain seq x y z
N MET A 1 67.57 -5.37 -10.85
CA MET A 1 68.74 -4.56 -10.46
C MET A 1 69.95 -5.41 -10.09
N HIS A 2 70.20 -5.80 -8.82
CA HIS A 2 71.47 -6.45 -8.39
C HIS A 2 72.09 -7.48 -9.36
N LYS A 3 71.36 -8.54 -9.73
CA LYS A 3 71.86 -9.58 -10.66
C LYS A 3 72.32 -9.03 -12.02
N PHE A 4 71.62 -8.03 -12.55
CA PHE A 4 71.97 -7.38 -13.82
C PHE A 4 73.22 -6.50 -13.67
N LEU A 5 73.27 -5.64 -12.66
CA LEU A 5 74.43 -4.77 -12.42
C LEU A 5 75.71 -5.59 -12.17
N ARG A 6 75.61 -6.67 -11.38
CA ARG A 6 76.73 -7.60 -11.13
C ARG A 6 77.15 -8.40 -12.38
N PHE A 7 76.26 -8.60 -13.35
CA PHE A 7 76.62 -9.23 -14.62
C PHE A 7 77.24 -8.22 -15.60
N PHE A 8 76.67 -7.02 -15.70
CA PHE A 8 77.07 -6.00 -16.67
C PHE A 8 78.37 -5.28 -16.28
N PHE A 9 78.58 -4.99 -14.99
CA PHE A 9 79.84 -4.40 -14.49
C PHE A 9 80.86 -5.45 -14.03
N ASN A 10 80.76 -6.69 -14.51
CA ASN A 10 81.82 -7.68 -14.31
C ASN A 10 82.93 -7.45 -15.35
N VAL A 11 84.16 -7.14 -14.90
CA VAL A 11 85.34 -6.92 -15.76
C VAL A 11 85.46 -7.99 -16.84
N LEU A 12 85.35 -9.27 -16.47
CA LEU A 12 85.51 -10.39 -17.41
C LEU A 12 84.46 -10.40 -18.52
N ASN A 13 83.23 -9.97 -18.22
CA ASN A 13 82.14 -9.92 -19.19
C ASN A 13 82.29 -8.70 -20.11
N LEU A 14 82.72 -7.56 -19.56
CA LEU A 14 83.01 -6.34 -20.31
C LEU A 14 84.21 -6.52 -21.25
N SER A 15 85.30 -7.14 -20.78
CA SER A 15 86.54 -7.30 -21.55
C SER A 15 86.50 -8.42 -22.58
N THR A 16 85.53 -9.33 -22.49
CA THR A 16 85.29 -10.40 -23.48
C THR A 16 83.93 -10.21 -24.15
N TRP A 17 82.92 -11.02 -23.84
CA TRP A 17 81.68 -11.18 -24.63
C TRP A 17 81.00 -9.85 -25.00
N ILE A 18 80.91 -8.88 -24.09
CA ILE A 18 80.25 -7.59 -24.37
C ILE A 18 81.07 -6.77 -25.37
N LYS A 19 82.39 -6.69 -25.18
CA LYS A 19 83.30 -6.03 -26.13
C LYS A 19 83.33 -6.75 -27.47
N ASP A 20 83.39 -8.08 -27.47
CA ASP A 20 83.56 -8.88 -28.68
C ASP A 20 82.29 -8.83 -29.56
N GLU A 21 81.10 -8.91 -28.97
CA GLU A 21 79.82 -8.71 -29.68
C GLU A 21 79.68 -7.29 -30.22
N TRP A 22 80.05 -6.25 -29.45
CA TRP A 22 80.01 -4.87 -29.93
C TRP A 22 81.06 -4.59 -31.02
N SER A 23 82.19 -5.29 -30.99
CA SER A 23 83.25 -5.22 -32.02
C SER A 23 82.88 -5.92 -33.33
N GLN A 24 81.76 -6.64 -33.41
CA GLN A 24 81.20 -7.14 -34.68
C GLN A 24 80.49 -6.03 -35.47
N ILE A 25 80.03 -4.97 -34.79
CA ILE A 25 79.20 -3.90 -35.37
C ILE A 25 79.98 -2.59 -35.52
N TYR A 26 80.92 -2.32 -34.62
CA TYR A 26 81.74 -1.11 -34.58
C TYR A 26 83.22 -1.45 -34.46
N ASP A 27 84.12 -0.53 -34.82
CA ASP A 27 85.56 -0.77 -34.72
C ASP A 27 85.98 -1.07 -33.27
N SER A 28 86.70 -2.18 -33.11
CA SER A 28 87.23 -2.70 -31.84
C SER A 28 88.02 -1.70 -31.01
N LEU A 29 88.73 -0.75 -31.65
CA LEU A 29 89.43 0.34 -30.97
C LEU A 29 88.44 1.35 -30.39
N TYR A 30 87.50 1.82 -31.23
CA TYR A 30 86.47 2.77 -30.83
C TYR A 30 85.59 2.22 -29.69
N VAL A 31 85.14 0.96 -29.80
CA VAL A 31 84.38 0.25 -28.77
C VAL A 31 85.15 0.17 -27.46
N LYS A 32 86.45 -0.17 -27.53
CA LYS A 32 87.30 -0.27 -26.33
C LYS A 32 87.42 1.09 -25.64
N GLU A 33 87.92 2.10 -26.35
CA GLU A 33 88.30 3.39 -25.78
C GLU A 33 87.09 4.23 -25.33
N ASN A 34 85.97 4.19 -26.06
CA ASN A 34 84.82 5.06 -25.78
C ASN A 34 83.74 4.39 -24.94
N TRP A 35 83.62 3.06 -24.94
CA TRP A 35 82.55 2.35 -24.22
C TRP A 35 83.07 1.43 -23.11
N ILE A 36 84.04 0.57 -23.39
CA ILE A 36 84.50 -0.43 -22.41
C ILE A 36 85.39 0.20 -21.33
N ASP A 37 86.41 0.96 -21.71
CA ASP A 37 87.36 1.54 -20.76
C ASP A 37 86.65 2.52 -19.77
N PRO A 38 85.72 3.40 -20.19
CA PRO A 38 84.90 4.19 -19.27
C PRO A 38 83.98 3.34 -18.38
N LEU A 39 83.38 2.25 -18.87
CA LEU A 39 82.56 1.36 -18.02
C LEU A 39 83.40 0.68 -16.93
N LEU A 40 84.68 0.41 -17.20
CA LEU A 40 85.64 -0.07 -16.20
C LEU A 40 86.02 1.03 -15.17
N GLU A 41 86.20 2.30 -15.60
CA GLU A 41 86.39 3.42 -14.65
C GLU A 41 85.20 3.66 -13.72
N TRP A 42 83.98 3.35 -14.16
CA TRP A 42 82.78 3.47 -13.34
C TRP A 42 82.54 2.27 -12.41
N GLN A 43 83.13 1.11 -12.67
CA GLN A 43 83.02 -0.08 -11.82
C GLN A 43 83.32 0.18 -10.32
N PRO A 44 84.47 0.77 -9.91
CA PRO A 44 84.76 0.95 -8.47
C PRO A 44 83.80 1.91 -7.76
N LYS A 45 83.06 2.76 -8.50
CA LYS A 45 82.00 3.64 -7.97
C LYS A 45 80.67 2.88 -7.78
N ILE A 46 80.46 1.81 -8.57
CA ILE A 46 79.22 1.02 -8.60
C ILE A 46 79.33 -0.25 -7.72
N ASP A 47 80.54 -0.80 -7.54
CA ASP A 47 80.81 -1.91 -6.62
C ASP A 47 80.30 -1.73 -5.18
N PRO A 48 80.43 -0.58 -4.49
CA PRO A 48 79.82 -0.39 -3.17
C PRO A 48 78.30 -0.46 -3.23
N LEU A 49 77.66 0.03 -4.29
CA LEU A 49 76.21 -0.08 -4.49
C LEU A 49 75.77 -1.52 -4.80
N ILE A 50 76.57 -2.28 -5.56
CA ILE A 50 76.36 -3.72 -5.76
C ILE A 50 76.47 -4.48 -4.43
N LYS A 51 77.46 -4.15 -3.59
CA LYS A 51 77.62 -4.72 -2.23
C LYS A 51 76.44 -4.37 -1.32
N GLU A 52 76.04 -3.10 -1.25
CA GLU A 52 74.84 -2.69 -0.50
C GLU A 52 73.59 -3.46 -0.94
N LEU A 53 73.37 -3.64 -2.25
CA LEU A 53 72.23 -4.41 -2.75
C LEU A 53 72.36 -5.90 -2.44
N ALA A 54 73.58 -6.46 -2.37
CA ALA A 54 73.80 -7.83 -1.93
C ALA A 54 73.53 -7.99 -0.42
N ASP A 55 74.01 -7.08 0.43
CA ASP A 55 73.81 -7.12 1.89
C ASP A 55 72.36 -6.86 2.30
N LYS A 56 71.64 -6.01 1.55
CA LYS A 56 70.18 -5.83 1.65
C LYS A 56 69.42 -7.08 1.23
N LEU A 57 69.87 -7.80 0.20
CA LEU A 57 69.29 -9.11 -0.18
C LEU A 57 69.65 -10.23 0.79
N ALA A 58 70.77 -10.11 1.51
CA ALA A 58 71.22 -11.05 2.54
C ALA A 58 70.68 -10.76 3.95
N ASN A 59 69.85 -9.71 4.10
CA ASN A 59 69.29 -9.25 5.39
C ASN A 59 70.35 -8.96 6.48
N ARG A 60 71.56 -8.52 6.11
CA ARG A 60 72.70 -8.38 7.04
C ARG A 60 72.86 -7.02 7.72
N VAL A 61 72.04 -6.03 7.39
CA VAL A 61 72.22 -4.64 7.85
C VAL A 61 71.22 -4.26 8.96
N THR A 62 71.59 -4.50 10.21
CA THR A 62 70.91 -3.97 11.41
C THR A 62 71.79 -2.93 12.11
N THR A 63 71.74 -1.67 11.65
CA THR A 63 72.56 -0.57 12.19
C THR A 63 72.05 -0.01 13.51
N VAL A 64 72.24 -0.76 14.60
CA VAL A 64 72.10 -0.24 15.97
C VAL A 64 73.29 0.69 16.25
N LYS A 65 73.04 1.99 16.42
CA LYS A 65 74.07 2.96 16.83
C LYS A 65 74.15 3.04 18.36
N THR A 66 75.25 2.57 18.93
CA THR A 66 75.60 2.84 20.33
C THR A 66 76.26 4.22 20.46
N LEU A 67 75.97 4.94 21.55
CA LEU A 67 76.56 6.24 21.87
C LEU A 67 77.59 6.08 22.99
N THR A 68 78.68 6.86 22.92
CA THR A 68 79.76 6.86 23.90
C THR A 68 79.44 7.77 25.10
N VAL A 69 79.97 7.42 26.28
CA VAL A 69 79.71 8.08 27.56
C VAL A 69 80.85 9.03 27.93
N THR A 70 80.53 10.22 28.44
CA THR A 70 81.49 11.21 28.97
C THR A 70 81.32 11.43 30.47
N LYS A 71 82.38 11.92 31.14
CA LYS A 71 82.49 12.05 32.60
C LYS A 71 82.10 13.47 33.08
N PRO A 72 81.65 13.62 34.35
CA PRO A 72 81.27 14.92 34.92
C PRO A 72 82.48 15.80 35.28
N ASN A 73 82.21 17.09 35.49
CA ASN A 73 83.11 18.08 36.08
C ASN A 73 82.30 18.91 37.10
N GLU A 74 82.94 19.42 38.16
CA GLU A 74 82.26 20.07 39.28
C GLU A 74 82.06 21.59 39.07
N PHE A 75 81.41 22.26 40.03
CA PHE A 75 80.56 23.44 39.79
C PHE A 75 80.97 24.71 40.55
N ASP A 76 80.71 25.87 39.93
CA ASP A 76 80.74 27.20 40.58
C ASP A 76 79.32 27.71 40.85
N LEU A 77 79.10 28.28 42.04
CA LEU A 77 77.79 28.74 42.52
C LEU A 77 77.63 30.26 42.47
N THR A 78 76.93 30.77 41.46
CA THR A 78 75.91 31.84 41.58
C THR A 78 75.15 32.00 40.26
N THR A 79 73.90 32.46 40.30
CA THR A 79 72.88 32.09 39.29
C THR A 79 72.99 32.78 37.92
N PRO A 80 73.30 32.06 36.82
CA PRO A 80 72.93 32.50 35.48
C PRO A 80 71.42 32.30 35.24
N LYS A 81 70.86 32.98 34.23
CA LYS A 81 69.51 32.68 33.74
C LYS A 81 69.40 31.19 33.34
N PRO A 82 68.26 30.52 33.57
CA PRO A 82 68.09 29.12 33.18
C PRO A 82 68.31 28.99 31.68
N ARG A 83 69.29 28.15 31.27
CA ARG A 83 69.46 27.80 29.87
C ARG A 83 68.20 27.07 29.42
N ALA A 84 67.59 27.54 28.33
CA ALA A 84 66.48 26.83 27.73
C ALA A 84 66.97 25.41 27.37
N ILE A 85 66.25 24.40 27.86
CA ILE A 85 66.34 23.05 27.30
C ILE A 85 66.03 23.21 25.81
N PRO A 86 66.82 22.65 24.87
CA PRO A 86 66.45 22.65 23.48
C PRO A 86 65.11 21.91 23.38
N VAL A 87 64.04 22.67 23.12
CA VAL A 87 62.70 22.12 22.98
C VAL A 87 62.79 21.11 21.83
N PRO A 88 62.51 19.82 22.06
CA PRO A 88 62.55 18.84 20.98
C PRO A 88 61.60 19.33 19.89
N GLU A 89 61.98 19.17 18.62
CA GLU A 89 61.13 19.57 17.49
C GLU A 89 59.71 19.08 17.76
N PRO A 90 58.71 19.98 17.83
CA PRO A 90 57.38 19.59 18.27
C PRO A 90 56.84 18.60 17.27
N ILE A 91 56.77 17.32 17.67
CA ILE A 91 56.29 16.20 16.84
C ILE A 91 55.05 16.71 16.14
N PRO A 92 55.06 16.84 14.79
CA PRO A 92 54.17 17.76 14.09
C PRO A 92 52.74 17.46 14.51
N LEU A 93 52.14 18.42 15.23
CA LEU A 93 50.91 18.21 15.96
C LEU A 93 49.81 17.85 14.97
N GLN A 94 49.60 16.54 14.79
CA GLN A 94 48.55 16.01 13.94
C GLN A 94 47.26 16.71 14.34
N GLU A 95 46.66 17.42 13.37
CA GLU A 95 45.49 18.26 13.62
C GLU A 95 44.49 17.45 14.44
N LYS A 96 44.19 17.93 15.66
CA LYS A 96 43.42 17.18 16.66
C LYS A 96 42.19 16.61 15.99
N HIS A 97 42.22 15.30 15.72
CA HIS A 97 41.31 14.69 14.76
C HIS A 97 39.89 15.09 15.09
N HIS A 98 39.15 15.61 14.09
CA HIS A 98 37.81 16.13 14.30
C HIS A 98 37.01 15.11 15.13
N PRO A 99 36.48 15.51 16.31
CA PRO A 99 35.99 14.55 17.30
C PRO A 99 34.94 13.67 16.64
N VAL A 100 35.21 12.35 16.65
CA VAL A 100 34.53 11.36 15.81
C VAL A 100 33.02 11.65 15.84
N PRO A 101 32.41 12.01 14.70
CA PRO A 101 31.14 12.72 14.71
C PRO A 101 30.09 11.86 15.42
N GLN A 102 29.20 12.50 16.19
CA GLN A 102 28.23 11.77 17.03
C GLN A 102 27.31 10.81 16.25
N SER A 103 27.25 10.92 14.92
CA SER A 103 26.64 9.95 14.01
C SER A 103 27.31 8.57 14.03
N THR A 104 28.60 8.45 14.33
CA THR A 104 29.34 7.17 14.37
C THR A 104 28.97 6.33 15.59
N TYR A 105 28.73 6.97 16.74
CA TYR A 105 28.25 6.32 17.96
C TYR A 105 26.73 6.07 17.95
N LYS A 106 25.98 6.76 17.08
CA LYS A 106 24.55 6.52 16.88
C LYS A 106 24.38 5.36 15.88
N PRO A 107 23.57 4.33 16.17
CA PRO A 107 23.37 3.24 15.23
C PRO A 107 22.73 3.78 13.93
N PRO A 108 23.21 3.35 12.74
CA PRO A 108 22.69 3.79 11.45
C PRO A 108 21.15 3.70 11.37
N LYS A 109 20.52 4.60 10.61
CA LYS A 109 19.04 4.65 10.45
C LYS A 109 18.50 3.32 9.92
N GLU A 110 19.31 2.65 9.10
CA GLU A 110 19.11 1.31 8.54
C GLU A 110 19.02 0.25 9.65
N LYS A 111 19.83 0.32 10.71
CA LYS A 111 19.74 -0.62 11.85
C LYS A 111 18.44 -0.41 12.63
N GLN A 112 18.01 0.84 12.83
CA GLN A 112 16.71 1.15 13.45
C GLN A 112 15.53 0.71 12.57
N LEU A 113 15.64 0.88 11.26
CA LEU A 113 14.65 0.38 10.28
C LEU A 113 14.57 -1.15 10.33
N LEU A 114 15.71 -1.84 10.33
CA LEU A 114 15.80 -3.30 10.45
C LEU A 114 15.24 -3.81 11.77
N GLN A 115 15.43 -3.10 12.89
CA GLN A 115 14.76 -3.43 14.16
C GLN A 115 13.23 -3.28 14.05
N LYS A 116 12.72 -2.19 13.47
CA LYS A 116 11.28 -2.00 13.21
C LYS A 116 10.71 -3.07 12.27
N ILE A 117 11.47 -3.50 11.27
CA ILE A 117 11.11 -4.60 10.35
C ILE A 117 11.12 -5.94 11.10
N LYS A 118 12.15 -6.26 11.87
CA LYS A 118 12.21 -7.48 12.70
C LYS A 118 11.04 -7.56 13.69
N TYR A 119 10.68 -6.44 14.33
CA TYR A 119 9.51 -6.37 15.23
C TYR A 119 8.19 -6.62 14.48
N ARG A 120 7.98 -5.96 13.33
CA ARG A 120 6.80 -6.17 12.47
C ARG A 120 6.71 -7.60 11.94
N ASN A 121 7.83 -8.19 11.54
CA ASN A 121 7.89 -9.58 11.06
C ASN A 121 7.62 -10.58 12.19
N ARG A 122 8.13 -10.31 13.41
CA ARG A 122 7.81 -11.10 14.60
C ARG A 122 6.33 -11.03 14.96
N ARG A 123 5.73 -9.84 15.01
CA ARG A 123 4.28 -9.65 15.22
C ARG A 123 3.45 -10.42 14.19
N LYS A 124 3.80 -10.31 12.90
CA LYS A 124 3.17 -11.10 11.82
C LYS A 124 3.34 -12.61 11.97
N ALA A 125 4.49 -13.08 12.45
CA ALA A 125 4.70 -14.51 12.72
C ALA A 125 3.88 -15.00 13.93
N GLU A 126 3.75 -14.17 14.98
CA GLU A 126 2.86 -14.42 16.12
C GLU A 126 1.39 -14.43 15.69
N GLU A 127 0.96 -13.48 14.85
CA GLU A 127 -0.38 -13.41 14.24
C GLU A 127 -0.68 -14.63 13.37
N LEU A 128 0.23 -15.02 12.47
CA LEU A 128 0.09 -16.20 11.60
C LEU A 128 0.12 -17.52 12.38
N LEU A 129 0.86 -17.60 13.49
CA LEU A 129 0.86 -18.77 14.38
C LEU A 129 -0.47 -18.89 15.14
N LEU A 130 -1.05 -17.78 15.60
CA LEU A 130 -2.39 -17.76 16.19
C LEU A 130 -3.46 -18.13 15.15
N GLU A 131 -3.37 -17.60 13.93
CA GLU A 131 -4.25 -17.98 12.82
C GLU A 131 -4.10 -19.47 12.47
N ALA A 132 -2.87 -20.00 12.41
CA ALA A 132 -2.63 -21.42 12.16
C ALA A 132 -3.22 -22.32 13.25
N ASN A 133 -3.07 -21.95 14.53
CA ASN A 133 -3.64 -22.68 15.67
C ASN A 133 -5.18 -22.66 15.64
N VAL A 134 -5.80 -21.51 15.35
CA VAL A 134 -7.27 -21.40 15.18
C VAL A 134 -7.76 -22.23 13.98
N ASN A 135 -6.97 -22.30 12.91
CA ASN A 135 -7.29 -23.12 11.73
C ASN A 135 -6.89 -24.60 11.87
N GLN A 136 -6.22 -25.03 12.96
CA GLN A 136 -5.61 -26.36 13.08
C GLN A 136 -6.62 -27.51 12.95
N LEU A 137 -7.87 -27.31 13.39
CA LEU A 137 -8.96 -28.27 13.29
C LEU A 137 -9.86 -28.06 12.06
N ARG A 138 -9.62 -27.01 11.25
CA ARG A 138 -10.48 -26.58 10.14
C ARG A 138 -10.43 -27.51 8.93
N CYS A 139 -9.41 -28.38 8.86
CA CYS A 139 -9.35 -29.48 7.89
C CYS A 139 -10.21 -30.69 8.29
N ALA A 140 -10.66 -30.77 9.55
CA ALA A 140 -11.56 -31.83 10.04
C ALA A 140 -13.03 -31.39 10.04
N THR A 141 -13.31 -30.09 10.25
CA THR A 141 -14.66 -29.53 10.23
C THR A 141 -15.05 -29.02 8.84
N VAL A 142 -15.82 -29.81 8.10
CA VAL A 142 -16.37 -29.42 6.78
C VAL A 142 -17.47 -28.36 6.96
N MET A 143 -17.08 -27.10 7.06
CA MET A 143 -17.97 -25.94 7.02
C MET A 143 -18.31 -25.58 5.57
N PRO A 144 -19.56 -25.17 5.25
CA PRO A 144 -19.98 -24.91 3.88
C PRO A 144 -19.18 -23.76 3.25
N GLU A 145 -18.74 -23.96 1.99
CA GLU A 145 -17.84 -23.02 1.31
C GLU A 145 -18.51 -21.68 0.99
N ASN A 146 -18.21 -20.65 1.77
CA ASN A 146 -18.50 -19.27 1.40
C ASN A 146 -17.67 -18.86 0.17
N LYS A 147 -18.33 -18.85 -1.00
CA LYS A 147 -17.75 -18.56 -2.34
C LYS A 147 -16.88 -17.29 -2.39
N ALA A 148 -17.15 -16.31 -1.52
CA ALA A 148 -16.38 -15.07 -1.39
C ALA A 148 -14.89 -15.27 -1.05
N LEU A 149 -14.50 -16.37 -0.41
CA LEU A 149 -13.09 -16.62 -0.06
C LEU A 149 -12.25 -17.00 -1.29
N LYS A 150 -12.83 -17.77 -2.23
CA LYS A 150 -12.15 -18.20 -3.45
C LYS A 150 -11.92 -17.04 -4.43
N SER A 151 -12.83 -16.07 -4.50
CA SER A 151 -12.59 -14.82 -5.25
C SER A 151 -11.46 -14.00 -4.63
N TYR A 152 -11.46 -13.79 -3.30
CA TYR A 152 -10.42 -12.99 -2.64
C TYR A 152 -9.00 -13.56 -2.82
N ILE A 153 -8.84 -14.89 -2.78
CA ILE A 153 -7.57 -15.57 -3.07
C ILE A 153 -7.20 -15.45 -4.56
N SER A 154 -8.16 -15.59 -5.48
CA SER A 154 -7.93 -15.41 -6.92
C SER A 154 -7.45 -13.99 -7.25
N ASP A 155 -8.05 -12.98 -6.62
CA ASP A 155 -7.73 -11.58 -6.88
C ASP A 155 -6.43 -11.14 -6.20
N SER A 156 -6.07 -11.67 -5.03
CA SER A 156 -4.76 -11.45 -4.43
C SER A 156 -3.61 -11.99 -5.29
N MET A 157 -3.82 -13.13 -5.97
CA MET A 157 -2.85 -13.71 -6.90
C MET A 157 -2.70 -12.90 -8.20
N LYS A 158 -3.79 -12.34 -8.73
CA LYS A 158 -3.76 -11.39 -9.87
C LYS A 158 -3.05 -10.09 -9.50
N ASN A 159 -3.21 -9.63 -8.25
CA ASN A 159 -2.64 -8.39 -7.73
C ASN A 159 -1.17 -8.51 -7.27
N LYS A 160 -0.43 -9.52 -7.72
CA LYS A 160 1.05 -9.49 -7.71
C LYS A 160 1.53 -8.41 -8.69
N THR A 161 1.61 -7.18 -8.20
CA THR A 161 1.97 -5.98 -8.96
C THR A 161 3.33 -6.15 -9.63
N LYS A 162 3.33 -6.42 -10.94
CA LYS A 162 4.49 -6.20 -11.81
C LYS A 162 4.95 -4.77 -11.59
N PHE A 163 6.21 -4.57 -11.20
CA PHE A 163 6.75 -3.26 -10.83
C PHE A 163 6.80 -2.33 -12.05
N ARG A 164 5.67 -1.67 -12.35
CA ARG A 164 5.51 -0.79 -13.49
C ARG A 164 5.96 0.59 -13.06
N ALA A 165 7.19 0.97 -13.43
CA ALA A 165 7.74 2.29 -13.16
C ALA A 165 6.71 3.37 -13.54
N GLN A 166 6.37 4.24 -12.58
CA GLN A 166 5.26 5.18 -12.72
C GLN A 166 5.64 6.21 -13.79
N LYS A 167 5.06 6.04 -14.99
CA LYS A 167 5.40 6.84 -16.16
C LYS A 167 4.95 8.28 -15.88
N ILE A 168 5.91 9.19 -15.73
CA ILE A 168 5.64 10.60 -15.37
C ILE A 168 4.77 11.21 -16.47
N GLN A 169 3.49 11.48 -16.16
CA GLN A 169 2.51 12.07 -17.07
C GLN A 169 2.57 13.61 -17.06
N GLY A 170 3.76 14.17 -16.82
CA GLY A 170 4.00 15.58 -17.12
C GLY A 170 4.04 15.78 -18.63
N LYS A 171 3.32 16.78 -19.14
CA LYS A 171 3.81 17.47 -20.34
C LYS A 171 5.16 18.05 -19.94
N ILE A 172 6.23 17.58 -20.56
CA ILE A 172 7.51 18.27 -20.48
C ILE A 172 7.35 19.46 -21.42
N ASP A 173 6.94 20.60 -20.87
CA ASP A 173 6.93 21.84 -21.62
C ASP A 173 8.36 22.10 -22.12
N ASN A 174 8.48 22.54 -23.38
CA ASN A 174 9.77 22.73 -24.06
C ASN A 174 10.47 24.01 -23.56
N VAL A 175 10.65 24.13 -22.25
CA VAL A 175 11.57 25.09 -21.62
C VAL A 175 12.95 24.88 -22.26
N PRO A 176 13.62 25.93 -22.76
CA PRO A 176 14.96 25.83 -23.32
C PRO A 176 15.99 25.62 -22.20
N ILE A 177 15.97 24.42 -21.60
CA ILE A 177 16.97 23.98 -20.63
C ILE A 177 18.31 23.95 -21.35
N LYS A 178 19.22 24.88 -20.99
CA LYS A 178 20.60 24.90 -21.47
C LYS A 178 21.22 23.53 -21.20
N LEU A 179 21.41 22.74 -22.25
CA LEU A 179 21.85 21.35 -22.11
C LEU A 179 23.28 21.34 -21.57
N ASN A 180 23.45 20.78 -20.37
CA ASN A 180 24.78 20.55 -19.81
C ASN A 180 25.61 19.70 -20.79
N ALA A 181 26.93 19.92 -20.86
CA ALA A 181 27.83 19.16 -21.75
C ALA A 181 27.63 17.63 -21.65
N ALA A 182 27.50 17.12 -20.42
CA ALA A 182 27.24 15.70 -20.17
C ALA A 182 25.84 15.22 -20.60
N ALA A 183 24.85 16.10 -20.78
CA ALA A 183 23.57 15.76 -21.41
C ALA A 183 23.72 15.66 -22.93
N ILE A 184 24.34 16.67 -23.56
CA ILE A 184 24.66 16.70 -25.00
C ILE A 184 25.41 15.42 -25.41
N LEU A 185 26.50 15.09 -24.72
CA LEU A 185 27.31 13.91 -25.04
C LEU A 185 26.57 12.58 -24.82
N ARG A 186 25.66 12.50 -23.83
CA ARG A 186 24.84 11.28 -23.60
C ARG A 186 23.74 11.11 -24.65
N GLU A 187 23.10 12.20 -25.08
CA GLU A 187 22.15 12.15 -26.20
C GLU A 187 22.87 11.83 -27.52
N GLY A 188 24.00 12.49 -27.80
CA GLY A 188 24.82 12.24 -28.98
C GLY A 188 25.25 10.77 -29.08
N ALA A 189 25.79 10.19 -28.00
CA ALA A 189 26.15 8.77 -27.95
C ALA A 189 24.95 7.82 -28.12
N LEU A 190 23.74 8.22 -27.68
CA LEU A 190 22.51 7.44 -27.88
C LEU A 190 22.07 7.48 -29.35
N TYR A 191 22.18 8.63 -30.02
CA TYR A 191 21.87 8.75 -31.45
C TYR A 191 22.94 8.10 -32.34
N GLN A 192 24.23 8.16 -31.98
CA GLN A 192 25.29 7.42 -32.66
C GLN A 192 25.02 5.91 -32.66
N ARG A 193 24.70 5.33 -31.49
CA ARG A 193 24.29 3.91 -31.39
C ARG A 193 23.06 3.55 -32.24
N LYS A 194 22.14 4.49 -32.47
CA LYS A 194 21.00 4.29 -33.39
C LYS A 194 21.42 4.36 -34.85
N MET A 195 22.32 5.28 -35.22
CA MET A 195 22.92 5.28 -36.57
C MET A 195 23.66 3.97 -36.82
N GLU A 196 24.53 3.55 -35.91
CA GLU A 196 25.24 2.27 -35.96
C GLU A 196 24.27 1.09 -36.14
N GLN A 197 23.13 1.08 -35.45
CA GLN A 197 22.11 0.03 -35.59
C GLN A 197 21.40 0.05 -36.96
N GLU A 198 21.01 1.21 -37.49
CA GLU A 198 20.38 1.29 -38.82
C GLU A 198 21.42 1.07 -39.95
N LEU A 199 22.68 1.45 -39.77
CA LEU A 199 23.79 1.12 -40.69
C LEU A 199 24.05 -0.38 -40.72
N ASN A 200 24.20 -1.03 -39.56
CA ASN A 200 24.33 -2.50 -39.47
C ASN A 200 23.12 -3.23 -40.08
N ARG A 201 21.91 -2.65 -39.97
CA ARG A 201 20.72 -3.15 -40.66
C ARG A 201 20.83 -3.00 -42.18
N ILE A 202 21.18 -1.82 -42.68
CA ILE A 202 21.38 -1.58 -44.13
C ILE A 202 22.47 -2.52 -44.68
N GLU A 203 23.59 -2.68 -43.99
CA GLU A 203 24.61 -3.68 -44.35
C GLU A 203 24.07 -5.10 -44.38
N SER A 204 23.22 -5.48 -43.42
CA SER A 204 22.60 -6.80 -43.39
C SER A 204 21.67 -7.01 -44.60
N LEU A 205 20.90 -5.99 -44.98
CA LEU A 205 20.04 -6.02 -46.18
C LEU A 205 20.88 -6.09 -47.47
N LEU A 206 21.99 -5.35 -47.56
CA LEU A 206 22.95 -5.43 -48.68
C LEU A 206 23.63 -6.81 -48.78
N ARG A 207 23.80 -7.51 -47.65
CA ARG A 207 24.26 -8.91 -47.59
C ARG A 207 23.14 -9.93 -47.88
N GLY A 208 21.94 -9.48 -48.26
CA GLY A 208 20.81 -10.34 -48.66
C GLY A 208 19.88 -10.78 -47.52
N ALA A 209 19.98 -10.20 -46.32
CA ALA A 209 18.99 -10.46 -45.26
C ALA A 209 17.61 -9.89 -45.65
N ARG A 210 16.52 -10.57 -45.28
CA ARG A 210 15.16 -10.05 -45.46
C ARG A 210 14.77 -9.13 -44.31
N ASP A 211 14.13 -8.02 -44.64
CA ASP A 211 13.62 -7.05 -43.66
C ASP A 211 12.48 -7.67 -42.81
N PRO A 212 12.60 -7.72 -41.47
CA PRO A 212 11.56 -8.29 -40.60
C PRO A 212 10.38 -7.33 -40.35
N SER A 213 10.41 -6.12 -40.91
CA SER A 213 9.42 -5.06 -40.65
C SER A 213 7.99 -5.49 -40.99
N GLU A 214 7.78 -6.14 -42.14
CA GLU A 214 6.48 -6.66 -42.58
C GLU A 214 5.88 -7.63 -41.54
N PHE A 215 6.67 -8.60 -41.10
CA PHE A 215 6.27 -9.60 -40.12
C PHE A 215 5.99 -8.98 -38.74
N LEU A 216 6.79 -7.99 -38.33
CA LEU A 216 6.58 -7.26 -37.08
C LEU A 216 5.39 -6.28 -37.13
N GLU A 217 4.92 -5.90 -38.32
CA GLU A 217 3.67 -5.15 -38.51
C GLU A 217 2.46 -6.07 -38.53
N TRP A 218 2.51 -7.16 -39.30
CA TRP A 218 1.52 -8.22 -39.25
C TRP A 218 1.30 -8.77 -37.83
N GLN A 219 2.38 -9.04 -37.08
CA GLN A 219 2.30 -9.52 -35.70
C GLN A 219 1.71 -8.48 -34.73
N ARG A 220 1.88 -7.18 -34.99
CA ARG A 220 1.21 -6.11 -34.23
C ARG A 220 -0.29 -6.07 -34.55
N GLN A 221 -0.64 -6.02 -35.83
CA GLN A 221 -2.02 -6.00 -36.31
C GLN A 221 -2.82 -7.22 -35.83
N MET A 222 -2.22 -8.41 -35.79
CA MET A 222 -2.89 -9.61 -35.27
C MET A 222 -3.12 -9.51 -33.75
N ARG A 223 -2.13 -9.08 -32.97
CA ARG A 223 -2.34 -8.84 -31.52
C ARG A 223 -3.37 -7.75 -31.23
N GLU A 224 -3.43 -6.72 -32.07
CA GLU A 224 -4.41 -5.64 -31.97
C GLU A 224 -5.82 -6.20 -32.25
N LYS A 225 -6.00 -6.98 -33.31
CA LYS A 225 -7.26 -7.70 -33.61
C LYS A 225 -7.66 -8.71 -32.53
N ASP A 226 -6.71 -9.46 -31.97
CA ASP A 226 -6.97 -10.40 -30.87
C ASP A 226 -7.50 -9.68 -29.62
N LEU A 227 -6.95 -8.50 -29.31
CA LEU A 227 -7.39 -7.65 -28.20
C LEU A 227 -8.76 -7.01 -28.48
N GLU A 228 -9.00 -6.51 -29.69
CA GLU A 228 -10.29 -5.99 -30.13
C GLU A 228 -11.40 -7.05 -30.02
N GLN A 229 -11.12 -8.29 -30.45
CA GLN A 229 -12.04 -9.42 -30.33
C GLN A 229 -12.31 -9.77 -28.85
N GLN A 230 -11.28 -9.83 -28.00
CA GLN A 230 -11.45 -10.07 -26.56
C GLN A 230 -12.31 -8.98 -25.89
N LEU A 231 -12.11 -7.71 -26.24
CA LEU A 231 -12.94 -6.60 -25.76
C LEU A 231 -14.38 -6.72 -26.25
N ALA A 232 -14.59 -7.04 -27.53
CA ALA A 232 -15.90 -7.27 -28.11
C ALA A 232 -16.66 -8.44 -27.46
N GLU A 233 -15.96 -9.55 -27.14
CA GLU A 233 -16.53 -10.67 -26.39
C GLU A 233 -16.96 -10.27 -24.97
N ILE A 234 -16.11 -9.51 -24.26
CA ILE A 234 -16.42 -9.02 -22.90
C ILE A 234 -17.65 -8.10 -22.93
N GLU A 235 -17.74 -7.21 -23.92
CA GLU A 235 -18.93 -6.38 -24.13
C GLU A 235 -20.16 -7.21 -24.49
N CYS A 236 -20.05 -8.20 -25.38
CA CYS A 236 -21.15 -9.10 -25.73
C CYS A 236 -21.66 -9.87 -24.51
N ARG A 237 -20.77 -10.45 -23.69
CA ARG A 237 -21.12 -11.15 -22.43
C ARG A 237 -21.80 -10.19 -21.44
N ARG A 238 -21.31 -8.95 -21.30
CA ARG A 238 -21.93 -7.91 -20.47
C ARG A 238 -23.33 -7.54 -20.95
N LEU A 239 -23.55 -7.45 -22.26
CA LEU A 239 -24.85 -7.11 -22.84
C LEU A 239 -25.83 -8.30 -22.79
N GLN A 240 -25.38 -9.53 -23.05
CA GLN A 240 -26.17 -10.75 -22.87
C GLN A 240 -26.68 -10.87 -21.42
N GLY A 241 -25.84 -10.56 -20.42
CA GLY A 241 -26.25 -10.51 -19.01
C GLY A 241 -27.33 -9.46 -18.72
N LYS A 242 -27.31 -8.30 -19.41
CA LYS A 242 -28.38 -7.29 -19.33
C LYS A 242 -29.66 -7.73 -20.02
N LEU A 243 -29.55 -8.33 -21.21
CA LEU A 243 -30.69 -8.83 -21.98
C LEU A 243 -31.45 -9.91 -21.18
N SER A 244 -30.72 -10.89 -20.65
CA SER A 244 -31.25 -11.96 -19.80
C SER A 244 -31.92 -11.41 -18.53
N HIS A 245 -31.44 -10.30 -17.95
CA HIS A 245 -32.10 -9.64 -16.82
C HIS A 245 -33.47 -9.05 -17.21
N GLU A 246 -33.55 -8.31 -18.31
CA GLU A 246 -34.82 -7.72 -18.78
C GLU A 246 -35.82 -8.81 -19.21
N GLU A 247 -35.36 -9.86 -19.89
CA GLU A 247 -36.16 -11.05 -20.23
C GLU A 247 -36.69 -11.77 -18.98
N ALA A 248 -35.86 -11.92 -17.94
CA ALA A 248 -36.29 -12.52 -16.67
C ALA A 248 -37.28 -11.63 -15.89
N VAL A 249 -37.21 -10.30 -16.04
CA VAL A 249 -38.21 -9.38 -15.48
C VAL A 249 -39.54 -9.48 -16.23
N LEU A 250 -39.52 -9.51 -17.56
CA LEU A 250 -40.71 -9.72 -18.40
C LEU A 250 -41.37 -11.08 -18.12
N ALA A 251 -40.59 -12.16 -18.03
CA ALA A 251 -41.12 -13.49 -17.68
C ALA A 251 -41.80 -13.50 -16.31
N ARG A 252 -41.24 -12.80 -15.30
CA ARG A 252 -41.89 -12.61 -13.99
C ARG A 252 -43.18 -11.81 -14.07
N GLN A 253 -43.23 -10.75 -14.90
CA GLN A 253 -44.46 -9.96 -15.11
C GLN A 253 -45.56 -10.81 -15.77
N ASN A 254 -45.23 -11.63 -16.78
CA ASN A 254 -46.17 -12.56 -17.42
C ASN A 254 -46.73 -13.59 -16.41
N VAL A 255 -45.87 -14.24 -15.61
CA VAL A 255 -46.30 -15.21 -14.58
C VAL A 255 -47.20 -14.55 -13.52
N ILE A 256 -46.93 -13.30 -13.14
CA ILE A 256 -47.81 -12.56 -12.22
C ILE A 256 -49.19 -12.29 -12.87
N GLN A 257 -49.24 -11.94 -14.15
CA GLN A 257 -50.51 -11.73 -14.87
C GLN A 257 -51.30 -13.04 -15.02
N GLU A 258 -50.66 -14.16 -15.32
CA GLU A 258 -51.31 -15.47 -15.33
C GLU A 258 -51.86 -15.85 -13.95
N ASN A 259 -51.07 -15.65 -12.89
CA ASN A 259 -51.48 -16.00 -11.53
C ASN A 259 -52.63 -15.12 -11.03
N LYS A 260 -52.73 -13.86 -11.48
CA LYS A 260 -53.93 -13.03 -11.29
C LYS A 260 -55.16 -13.66 -11.93
N LYS A 261 -55.12 -13.96 -13.23
CA LYS A 261 -56.23 -14.61 -13.95
C LYS A 261 -56.65 -15.94 -13.32
N LYS A 262 -55.68 -16.77 -12.92
CA LYS A 262 -55.92 -18.04 -12.21
C LYS A 262 -56.51 -17.85 -10.80
N ALA A 263 -56.27 -16.71 -10.15
CA ALA A 263 -56.89 -16.37 -8.87
C ALA A 263 -58.28 -15.69 -9.03
N GLU A 264 -58.50 -14.97 -10.12
CA GLU A 264 -59.80 -14.41 -10.52
C GLU A 264 -60.79 -15.54 -10.83
N LEU A 265 -60.43 -16.48 -11.73
CA LEU A 265 -61.24 -17.68 -12.02
C LEU A 265 -61.58 -18.47 -10.75
N LYS A 266 -60.60 -18.69 -9.85
CA LYS A 266 -60.83 -19.38 -8.57
C LYS A 266 -61.74 -18.62 -7.60
N ARG A 267 -61.80 -17.29 -7.68
CA ARG A 267 -62.77 -16.48 -6.91
C ARG A 267 -64.17 -16.60 -7.49
N GLU A 268 -64.30 -16.73 -8.80
CA GLU A 268 -65.58 -16.98 -9.49
C GLU A 268 -66.09 -18.39 -9.13
N GLU A 269 -65.28 -19.43 -9.32
CA GLU A 269 -65.56 -20.82 -8.91
C GLU A 269 -66.00 -20.92 -7.43
N THR A 270 -65.27 -20.27 -6.51
CA THR A 270 -65.61 -20.31 -5.08
C THR A 270 -66.82 -19.45 -4.72
N ALA A 271 -67.08 -18.35 -5.43
CA ALA A 271 -68.31 -17.58 -5.27
C ALA A 271 -69.55 -18.37 -5.74
N GLU A 272 -69.43 -19.14 -6.81
CA GLU A 272 -70.50 -20.04 -7.28
C GLU A 272 -70.78 -21.18 -6.31
N LEU A 273 -69.74 -21.83 -5.78
CA LEU A 273 -69.89 -22.84 -4.72
C LEU A 273 -70.51 -22.25 -3.44
N MET A 274 -70.15 -21.02 -3.06
CA MET A 274 -70.74 -20.34 -1.91
C MET A 274 -72.22 -19.97 -2.14
N ARG A 275 -72.63 -19.61 -3.36
CA ARG A 275 -74.05 -19.41 -3.72
C ARG A 275 -74.83 -20.72 -3.55
N GLN A 276 -74.35 -21.81 -4.15
CA GLN A 276 -74.98 -23.14 -4.03
C GLN A 276 -75.07 -23.62 -2.58
N TYR A 277 -74.07 -23.30 -1.74
CA TYR A 277 -74.11 -23.62 -0.31
C TYR A 277 -75.13 -22.76 0.46
N ALA A 278 -75.21 -21.46 0.16
CA ALA A 278 -76.20 -20.57 0.75
C ALA A 278 -77.64 -20.98 0.38
N GLU A 279 -77.87 -21.36 -0.88
CA GLU A 279 -79.16 -21.89 -1.36
C GLU A 279 -79.57 -23.17 -0.61
N LYS A 280 -78.63 -24.11 -0.41
CA LYS A 280 -78.86 -25.32 0.39
C LYS A 280 -79.13 -25.02 1.87
N ARG A 281 -78.39 -24.08 2.48
CA ARG A 281 -78.69 -23.64 3.86
C ARG A 281 -80.08 -23.01 3.98
N LEU A 282 -80.55 -22.31 2.94
CA LEU A 282 -81.91 -21.75 2.89
C LEU A 282 -82.99 -22.81 2.62
N GLN A 283 -82.62 -24.02 2.19
CA GLN A 283 -83.50 -25.19 2.13
C GLN A 283 -83.52 -25.91 3.49
N GLU A 284 -82.34 -26.25 4.03
CA GLU A 284 -82.18 -26.83 5.37
C GLU A 284 -82.86 -25.99 6.46
N GLU A 285 -82.77 -24.65 6.41
CA GLU A 285 -83.46 -23.77 7.36
C GLU A 285 -84.99 -23.85 7.28
N LYS A 286 -85.57 -24.17 6.12
CA LYS A 286 -87.04 -24.34 5.99
C LYS A 286 -87.47 -25.67 6.61
N GLU A 287 -86.81 -26.75 6.22
CA GLU A 287 -87.02 -28.09 6.78
C GLU A 287 -86.85 -28.08 8.32
N MET A 288 -85.81 -27.40 8.82
CA MET A 288 -85.57 -27.24 10.25
C MET A 288 -86.59 -26.33 10.95
N ARG A 289 -87.18 -25.33 10.29
CA ARG A 289 -88.29 -24.53 10.85
C ARG A 289 -89.55 -25.38 10.97
N GLU A 290 -89.89 -26.14 9.94
CA GLU A 290 -91.03 -27.08 9.93
C GLU A 290 -90.89 -28.15 11.04
N LEU A 291 -89.69 -28.71 11.22
CA LEU A 291 -89.37 -29.61 12.34
C LEU A 291 -89.44 -28.91 13.71
N VAL A 292 -88.96 -27.68 13.83
CA VAL A 292 -89.02 -26.91 15.09
C VAL A 292 -90.45 -26.54 15.45
N GLU A 293 -91.33 -26.25 14.49
CA GLU A 293 -92.76 -26.01 14.76
C GLU A 293 -93.44 -27.26 15.35
N GLN A 294 -93.21 -28.45 14.77
CA GLN A 294 -93.66 -29.73 15.32
C GLN A 294 -93.13 -29.98 16.75
N VAL A 295 -91.85 -29.71 17.00
CA VAL A 295 -91.24 -29.87 18.33
C VAL A 295 -91.75 -28.82 19.33
N VAL A 296 -92.04 -27.59 18.89
CA VAL A 296 -92.65 -26.54 19.71
C VAL A 296 -94.08 -26.91 20.12
N GLU A 297 -94.83 -27.59 19.25
CA GLU A 297 -96.13 -28.18 19.61
C GLU A 297 -95.99 -29.27 20.67
N GLY A 298 -95.04 -30.19 20.51
CA GLY A 298 -94.68 -31.16 21.56
C GLY A 298 -94.27 -30.50 22.88
N HIS A 299 -93.49 -29.41 22.84
CA HIS A 299 -93.05 -28.69 24.03
C HIS A 299 -94.16 -27.90 24.73
N LYS A 300 -95.18 -27.38 24.02
CA LYS A 300 -96.39 -26.80 24.65
C LYS A 300 -97.02 -27.83 25.60
N ASN A 301 -97.13 -29.09 25.17
CA ASN A 301 -97.70 -30.19 25.96
C ASN A 301 -96.81 -30.54 27.17
N VAL A 302 -95.49 -30.68 26.98
CA VAL A 302 -94.55 -31.00 28.08
C VAL A 302 -94.46 -29.86 29.12
N LYS A 303 -94.58 -28.60 28.71
CA LYS A 303 -94.51 -27.44 29.63
C LYS A 303 -95.69 -27.43 30.61
N GLN A 304 -96.88 -27.88 30.19
CA GLN A 304 -98.05 -28.06 31.07
C GLN A 304 -97.80 -29.12 32.16
N ALA A 305 -97.01 -30.17 31.87
CA ALA A 305 -96.60 -31.15 32.88
C ALA A 305 -95.53 -30.57 33.83
N ARG A 306 -94.50 -29.90 33.31
CA ARG A 306 -93.35 -29.42 34.10
C ARG A 306 -93.73 -28.38 35.16
N MET A 307 -94.74 -27.54 34.88
CA MET A 307 -95.31 -26.57 35.83
C MET A 307 -95.89 -27.23 37.10
N LYS A 308 -96.31 -28.50 37.04
CA LYS A 308 -96.80 -29.25 38.20
C LYS A 308 -95.65 -29.66 39.15
N LEU A 309 -94.47 -29.90 38.60
CA LEU A 309 -93.30 -30.44 39.30
C LEU A 309 -92.45 -29.33 39.96
N GLN A 310 -92.33 -28.17 39.30
CA GLN A 310 -91.44 -27.09 39.77
C GLN A 310 -91.88 -26.44 41.09
N LYS A 311 -93.15 -26.61 41.50
CA LYS A 311 -93.67 -26.16 42.81
C LYS A 311 -92.95 -26.84 43.99
N TYR A 312 -92.56 -28.12 43.85
CA TYR A 312 -91.95 -28.90 44.94
C TYR A 312 -90.48 -28.54 45.20
N LYS A 313 -89.69 -28.21 44.17
CA LYS A 313 -88.23 -28.04 44.33
C LYS A 313 -87.79 -26.71 44.97
N ARG A 314 -88.67 -25.72 45.07
CA ARG A 314 -88.33 -24.40 45.65
C ARG A 314 -88.11 -24.41 47.17
N GLN A 315 -88.50 -25.49 47.86
CA GLN A 315 -88.44 -25.58 49.31
C GLN A 315 -87.04 -25.92 49.88
N ILE A 316 -86.06 -26.31 49.03
CA ILE A 316 -84.79 -26.91 49.49
C ILE A 316 -83.58 -25.95 49.39
N VAL A 317 -83.62 -24.96 48.48
CA VAL A 317 -82.40 -24.21 48.09
C VAL A 317 -82.01 -23.10 49.09
N GLN A 318 -82.87 -22.73 50.03
CA GLN A 318 -82.64 -21.61 50.94
C GLN A 318 -81.67 -21.89 52.10
N GLU A 319 -81.26 -23.15 52.29
CA GLU A 319 -80.53 -23.60 53.50
C GLU A 319 -78.99 -23.50 53.41
N VAL A 320 -78.41 -23.20 52.24
CA VAL A 320 -76.98 -23.52 51.95
C VAL A 320 -76.07 -22.30 51.72
N SER A 321 -76.58 -21.10 51.42
CA SER A 321 -75.77 -20.01 50.84
C SER A 321 -74.99 -19.11 51.82
N GLY A 322 -74.54 -19.62 52.96
CA GLY A 322 -74.04 -18.79 54.08
C GLY A 322 -72.54 -18.44 54.09
N GLU A 323 -71.64 -19.33 53.65
CA GLU A 323 -70.39 -19.54 54.41
C GLU A 323 -69.06 -19.04 53.77
N SER A 324 -69.07 -18.45 52.56
CA SER A 324 -67.91 -18.57 51.64
C SER A 324 -66.98 -17.34 51.41
N ARG A 325 -66.88 -16.34 52.31
CA ARG A 325 -66.53 -14.95 51.89
C ARG A 325 -65.16 -14.30 52.25
N GLU A 326 -64.25 -14.92 53.02
CA GLU A 326 -63.29 -14.11 53.83
C GLU A 326 -61.79 -14.05 53.40
N LEU A 327 -61.30 -14.83 52.43
CA LEU A 327 -59.85 -15.19 52.35
C LEU A 327 -58.91 -14.36 51.42
N LEU A 328 -59.17 -13.08 51.11
CA LEU A 328 -58.63 -12.45 49.87
C LEU A 328 -57.44 -11.43 49.96
N ARG A 329 -56.67 -11.30 51.06
CA ARG A 329 -56.07 -9.98 51.41
C ARG A 329 -54.59 -9.89 51.87
N GLN A 330 -53.60 -10.59 51.26
CA GLN A 330 -52.19 -10.62 51.79
C GLN A 330 -50.91 -10.66 50.85
N ALA A 331 -50.87 -10.52 49.49
CA ALA A 331 -49.59 -10.68 48.71
C ALA A 331 -49.14 -9.83 47.39
N LEU A 332 -48.74 -8.52 47.43
CA LEU A 332 -48.19 -7.57 46.41
C LEU A 332 -47.19 -6.36 46.81
N GLU A 333 -46.88 -5.93 48.07
CA GLU A 333 -46.18 -4.69 48.60
C GLU A 333 -44.63 -4.44 48.71
N GLU A 334 -43.67 -5.33 49.08
CA GLU A 334 -42.26 -4.98 49.49
C GLU A 334 -41.17 -4.29 48.55
N GLU A 335 -40.74 -4.82 47.39
CA GLU A 335 -39.36 -4.79 46.80
C GLU A 335 -38.54 -3.51 46.40
N GLU A 336 -39.10 -2.31 46.24
CA GLU A 336 -38.66 -1.15 45.39
C GLU A 336 -37.16 -0.79 45.08
N GLU A 337 -36.15 -1.20 45.85
CA GLU A 337 -34.98 -0.32 46.13
C GLU A 337 -33.82 -0.24 45.09
N LYS A 338 -33.73 -1.19 44.15
CA LYS A 338 -32.43 -1.70 43.63
C LYS A 338 -31.69 -0.85 42.55
N ILE A 339 -31.86 0.49 42.48
CA ILE A 339 -31.46 1.29 41.28
C ILE A 339 -30.07 2.00 41.29
N LYS A 340 -29.59 2.55 42.41
CA LYS A 340 -28.82 3.84 42.39
C LYS A 340 -27.28 3.85 42.11
N LYS A 341 -26.57 2.76 41.77
CA LYS A 341 -25.08 2.67 41.95
C LYS A 341 -24.16 2.56 40.68
N ARG A 342 -24.19 3.45 39.67
CA ARG A 342 -23.46 3.20 38.38
C ARG A 342 -22.78 4.36 37.59
N TYR A 343 -22.40 5.53 38.14
CA TYR A 343 -22.11 6.73 37.29
C TYR A 343 -20.65 7.26 37.09
N GLU A 344 -19.68 7.05 37.99
CA GLU A 344 -18.58 8.05 38.17
C GLU A 344 -17.25 7.91 37.37
N LEU A 345 -17.07 6.92 36.49
CA LEU A 345 -15.71 6.49 36.03
C LEU A 345 -14.93 7.41 35.03
N ILE A 346 -15.41 8.61 34.68
CA ILE A 346 -15.17 9.17 33.33
C ILE A 346 -14.01 10.21 33.15
N GLN A 347 -13.39 10.78 34.20
CA GLN A 347 -12.82 12.15 34.07
C GLN A 347 -11.30 12.40 33.82
N GLN A 348 -10.34 11.45 33.96
CA GLN A 348 -8.96 11.86 34.32
C GLN A 348 -7.86 12.07 33.24
N ILE A 349 -7.97 11.57 31.99
CA ILE A 349 -6.79 11.44 31.09
C ILE A 349 -6.59 12.66 30.15
N ARG A 350 -6.07 13.81 30.64
CA ARG A 350 -6.06 15.06 29.82
C ARG A 350 -4.93 16.10 30.02
N ALA A 351 -3.64 15.74 30.20
CA ALA A 351 -2.56 16.73 30.50
C ALA A 351 -1.11 16.46 29.95
N ILE A 352 -0.45 17.53 29.41
CA ILE A 352 1.03 17.89 29.39
C ILE A 352 1.99 17.59 28.15
N GLU A 353 2.85 18.58 27.73
CA GLU A 353 3.95 18.59 26.67
C GLU A 353 5.09 19.72 26.85
N SER A 354 6.34 19.67 26.26
CA SER A 354 7.39 20.81 26.17
C SER A 354 8.79 20.54 25.45
N LEU A 355 9.63 21.56 25.02
CA LEU A 355 11.05 21.47 24.41
C LEU A 355 12.00 22.78 24.41
N PRO A 356 13.39 22.72 24.38
CA PRO A 356 14.38 23.90 24.36
C PRO A 356 15.75 23.82 23.49
N PHE A 357 16.64 24.88 23.38
CA PHE A 357 17.93 24.95 22.53
C PHE A 357 19.11 26.05 22.78
N PHE A 358 20.22 26.24 21.94
CA PHE A 358 21.65 26.89 22.10
C PHE A 358 22.11 28.14 21.16
N ARG A 359 23.35 28.74 20.86
CA ARG A 359 24.88 28.49 20.74
C ARG A 359 25.87 29.77 20.41
N ASN A 360 27.26 29.75 20.24
CA ASN A 360 28.29 30.91 20.08
C ASN A 360 29.73 30.77 19.29
N LYS A 361 30.71 31.78 19.19
CA LYS A 361 32.12 31.81 18.48
C LYS A 361 33.33 32.82 18.93
N PHE A 362 34.40 33.21 18.11
CA PHE A 362 35.82 33.75 18.43
C PHE A 362 36.72 34.59 17.33
N VAL A 363 37.96 35.20 17.56
CA VAL A 363 38.81 36.20 16.70
C VAL A 363 40.45 36.24 16.77
N ASP A 364 41.28 37.17 16.12
CA ASP A 364 42.84 37.15 15.85
C ASP A 364 43.75 38.50 15.57
N LEU A 365 45.05 38.44 15.04
CA LEU A 365 46.28 39.37 15.03
C LEU A 365 46.98 39.85 13.67
N THR A 366 48.01 40.76 13.67
CA THR A 366 48.86 41.20 12.48
C THR A 366 50.37 41.68 12.60
N GLN A 367 51.18 41.44 13.65
CA GLN A 367 52.61 41.93 13.71
C GLN A 367 53.70 40.93 13.19
N THR A 368 54.87 41.43 12.74
CA THR A 368 56.11 40.62 12.49
C THR A 368 57.11 40.72 13.65
N ALA A 369 57.97 39.70 13.84
CA ALA A 369 58.45 39.34 15.17
C ALA A 369 59.96 39.47 15.50
N GLY A 370 60.87 39.64 14.51
CA GLY A 370 62.29 40.03 14.71
C GLY A 370 63.11 39.19 15.70
N TYR A 371 63.65 38.05 15.26
CA TYR A 371 64.39 37.09 16.09
C TYR A 371 65.87 36.86 15.67
N GLY A 372 66.34 37.48 14.58
CA GLY A 372 67.75 37.49 14.19
C GLY A 372 68.26 36.33 13.33
N PHE A 373 67.38 35.52 12.72
CA PHE A 373 67.80 34.48 11.77
C PHE A 373 68.35 35.07 10.45
N SER A 374 69.36 34.43 9.85
CA SER A 374 69.95 34.81 8.55
C SER A 374 69.01 34.71 7.32
N GLY A 375 67.74 34.37 7.54
CA GLY A 375 66.67 34.35 6.54
C GLY A 375 65.47 35.24 6.92
N GLU A 376 65.57 36.05 7.97
CA GLU A 376 64.52 37.01 8.30
C GLU A 376 64.45 38.13 7.26
N MET A 377 63.25 38.30 6.73
CA MET A 377 62.87 39.39 5.86
C MET A 377 61.67 40.06 6.51
N SER A 378 61.65 41.39 6.54
CA SER A 378 60.44 42.12 6.94
C SER A 378 59.27 41.77 6.02
N ILE A 379 58.05 42.06 6.48
CA ILE A 379 56.82 42.02 5.67
C ILE A 379 56.93 42.85 4.38
N VAL A 380 57.93 43.73 4.25
CA VAL A 380 58.18 44.59 3.08
C VAL A 380 59.23 44.00 2.13
N GLU A 381 60.41 43.60 2.60
CA GLU A 381 61.47 43.01 1.72
C GLU A 381 61.00 41.69 1.08
N LEU A 382 60.18 40.94 1.80
CA LEU A 382 59.52 39.73 1.31
C LEU A 382 58.70 40.02 0.03
N ARG A 383 58.20 41.26 -0.16
CA ARG A 383 57.39 41.67 -1.32
C ARG A 383 58.19 41.79 -2.61
N GLU A 384 59.49 42.14 -2.53
CA GLU A 384 60.34 42.36 -3.70
C GLU A 384 60.87 41.05 -4.29
N ARG A 385 61.33 40.12 -3.44
CA ARG A 385 61.64 38.75 -3.90
C ARG A 385 60.38 38.05 -4.41
N LEU A 386 59.22 38.30 -3.80
CA LEU A 386 57.94 37.90 -4.37
C LEU A 386 57.61 38.62 -5.70
N ALA A 387 58.15 39.79 -6.04
CA ALA A 387 57.82 40.50 -7.29
C ALA A 387 58.39 39.77 -8.51
N LEU A 388 59.69 39.42 -8.49
CA LEU A 388 60.33 38.65 -9.57
C LEU A 388 59.73 37.23 -9.67
N LEU A 389 59.43 36.59 -8.54
CA LEU A 389 58.73 35.29 -8.53
C LEU A 389 57.31 35.39 -9.11
N LYS A 390 56.57 36.48 -8.83
CA LYS A 390 55.27 36.76 -9.47
C LYS A 390 55.39 36.97 -10.98
N GLU A 391 56.51 37.46 -11.51
CA GLU A 391 56.69 37.63 -12.96
C GLU A 391 56.97 36.31 -13.69
N ALA A 392 57.81 35.45 -13.12
CA ALA A 392 57.96 34.07 -13.61
C ALA A 392 56.65 33.29 -13.50
N GLN A 393 55.92 33.48 -12.39
CA GLN A 393 54.60 32.88 -12.18
C GLN A 393 53.55 33.39 -13.19
N LYS A 394 53.51 34.70 -13.50
CA LYS A 394 52.58 35.27 -14.51
C LYS A 394 52.74 34.59 -15.86
N LYS A 395 53.98 34.43 -16.37
CA LYS A 395 54.24 33.77 -17.66
C LYS A 395 53.78 32.31 -17.66
N ALA A 396 54.11 31.56 -16.59
CA ALA A 396 53.66 30.18 -16.41
C ALA A 396 52.15 30.04 -16.09
N GLU A 397 51.46 31.14 -15.76
CA GLU A 397 50.00 31.23 -15.73
C GLU A 397 49.41 31.59 -17.11
N GLU A 398 50.07 32.45 -17.88
CA GLU A 398 49.67 32.86 -19.24
C GLU A 398 49.67 31.66 -20.20
N GLU A 399 50.77 30.90 -20.28
CA GLU A 399 50.84 29.66 -21.07
C GLU A 399 49.72 28.66 -20.70
N LYS A 400 49.38 28.55 -19.41
CA LYS A 400 48.29 27.70 -18.92
C LYS A 400 46.92 28.27 -19.24
N ARG A 401 46.74 29.59 -19.23
CA ARG A 401 45.49 30.24 -19.64
C ARG A 401 45.24 29.98 -21.13
N ASP A 402 46.26 30.04 -21.97
CA ASP A 402 46.16 29.79 -23.42
C ASP A 402 45.84 28.32 -23.72
N GLN A 403 46.52 27.38 -23.06
CA GLN A 403 46.16 25.95 -23.11
C GLN A 403 44.71 25.71 -22.68
N ILE A 404 44.27 26.33 -21.58
CA ILE A 404 42.89 26.26 -21.09
C ILE A 404 41.89 26.92 -22.07
N ILE A 405 42.28 27.96 -22.82
CA ILE A 405 41.46 28.60 -23.84
C ILE A 405 41.28 27.67 -25.05
N HIS A 406 42.36 27.08 -25.57
CA HIS A 406 42.26 26.12 -26.68
C HIS A 406 41.51 24.83 -26.28
N GLU A 407 41.71 24.35 -25.05
CA GLU A 407 40.90 23.25 -24.50
C GLU A 407 39.41 23.60 -24.36
N LYS A 408 39.06 24.86 -24.06
CA LYS A 408 37.65 25.31 -24.04
C LYS A 408 37.09 25.39 -25.45
N GLN A 409 37.78 26.05 -26.38
CA GLN A 409 37.36 26.21 -27.77
C GLN A 409 37.07 24.86 -28.44
N THR A 410 37.98 23.89 -28.31
CA THR A 410 37.81 22.54 -28.86
C THR A 410 36.66 21.77 -28.20
N LYS A 411 36.46 21.90 -26.89
CA LYS A 411 35.31 21.30 -26.18
C LYS A 411 33.99 21.98 -26.55
N GLU A 412 33.99 23.28 -26.83
CA GLU A 412 32.82 24.03 -27.28
C GLU A 412 32.42 23.65 -28.72
N GLN A 413 33.38 23.57 -29.64
CA GLN A 413 33.18 23.05 -31.00
C GLN A 413 32.58 21.63 -30.98
N LEU A 414 33.19 20.70 -30.25
CA LEU A 414 32.68 19.33 -30.11
C LEU A 414 31.27 19.25 -29.50
N LEU A 415 30.83 20.25 -28.73
CA LEU A 415 29.46 20.32 -28.22
C LEU A 415 28.49 20.92 -29.24
N LEU A 416 28.92 21.86 -30.08
CA LEU A 416 28.13 22.39 -31.20
C LEU A 416 27.87 21.30 -32.24
N ASP A 417 28.90 20.59 -32.70
CA ASP A 417 28.76 19.46 -33.64
C ASP A 417 27.74 18.42 -33.16
N LYS A 418 27.76 18.14 -31.85
CA LYS A 418 26.83 17.19 -31.22
C LYS A 418 25.43 17.76 -31.06
N LEU A 419 25.27 19.06 -30.80
CA LEU A 419 23.97 19.73 -30.79
C LEU A 419 23.33 19.74 -32.18
N GLU A 420 24.09 19.94 -33.25
CA GLU A 420 23.59 19.87 -34.63
C GLU A 420 23.17 18.45 -35.01
N GLN A 421 23.99 17.44 -34.69
CA GLN A 421 23.60 16.03 -34.85
C GLN A 421 22.30 15.73 -34.08
N ILE A 422 22.18 16.18 -32.83
CA ILE A 422 20.97 16.00 -32.00
C ILE A 422 19.75 16.75 -32.58
N SER A 423 19.91 17.96 -33.12
CA SER A 423 18.79 18.74 -33.65
C SER A 423 18.15 18.06 -34.88
N ILE A 424 18.98 17.54 -35.79
CA ILE A 424 18.57 16.74 -36.95
C ILE A 424 17.78 15.51 -36.48
N PHE A 425 18.29 14.76 -35.50
CA PHE A 425 17.59 13.58 -34.97
C PHE A 425 16.30 13.91 -34.21
N ARG A 426 16.22 15.06 -33.52
CA ARG A 426 15.00 15.53 -32.86
C ARG A 426 13.94 15.90 -33.90
N GLY A 427 14.31 16.60 -34.98
CA GLY A 427 13.40 16.90 -36.09
C GLY A 427 12.84 15.65 -36.77
N ALA A 428 13.72 14.72 -37.18
CA ALA A 428 13.31 13.46 -37.79
C ALA A 428 12.45 12.58 -36.84
N ALA A 429 12.66 12.67 -35.52
CA ALA A 429 11.86 11.97 -34.52
C ALA A 429 10.49 12.63 -34.23
N ALA A 430 10.33 13.94 -34.50
CA ALA A 430 9.06 14.64 -34.36
C ALA A 430 8.09 14.24 -35.49
N LEU A 431 8.56 14.30 -36.75
CA LEU A 431 7.78 13.89 -37.93
C LEU A 431 7.28 12.44 -37.80
N LYS A 432 8.17 11.51 -37.42
CA LYS A 432 7.83 10.09 -37.15
C LYS A 432 6.91 9.86 -35.94
N GLN A 433 6.61 10.88 -35.13
CA GLN A 433 5.56 10.84 -34.11
C GLN A 433 4.23 11.39 -34.63
N GLU A 434 4.24 12.36 -35.55
CA GLU A 434 3.02 12.95 -36.12
C GLU A 434 2.33 11.99 -37.08
N GLU A 435 3.10 11.31 -37.94
CA GLU A 435 2.62 10.15 -38.72
C GLU A 435 1.90 9.10 -37.85
N LYS A 436 2.40 8.89 -36.62
CA LYS A 436 1.87 7.91 -35.66
C LYS A 436 0.69 8.43 -34.82
N LYS A 437 0.40 9.74 -34.85
CA LYS A 437 -0.83 10.31 -34.28
C LYS A 437 -1.97 10.28 -35.29
N ILE A 438 -1.67 10.50 -36.58
CA ILE A 438 -2.66 10.51 -37.66
C ILE A 438 -3.24 9.10 -37.91
N LYS A 439 -2.37 8.08 -37.95
CA LYS A 439 -2.77 6.69 -38.24
C LYS A 439 -3.88 6.11 -37.32
N PRO A 440 -3.82 6.18 -35.97
CA PRO A 440 -4.86 5.60 -35.11
C PRO A 440 -6.22 6.31 -35.21
N GLN A 441 -6.25 7.62 -35.51
CA GLN A 441 -7.50 8.38 -35.62
C GLN A 441 -8.40 7.90 -36.78
N LEU A 442 -7.81 7.26 -37.80
CA LEU A 442 -8.56 6.66 -38.91
C LEU A 442 -9.09 5.26 -38.59
N THR A 443 -8.51 4.54 -37.62
CA THR A 443 -8.91 3.17 -37.27
C THR A 443 -9.94 3.10 -36.14
N GLU A 444 -9.90 4.03 -35.17
CA GLU A 444 -10.82 4.03 -34.02
C GLU A 444 -12.30 4.26 -34.39
N GLY A 445 -12.59 4.78 -35.59
CA GLY A 445 -13.95 5.19 -35.97
C GLY A 445 -14.89 4.10 -36.48
N LEU A 446 -14.38 2.99 -37.05
CA LEU A 446 -15.13 2.26 -38.10
C LEU A 446 -15.70 0.89 -37.69
N VAL A 447 -15.19 0.22 -36.64
CA VAL A 447 -15.63 -1.14 -36.25
C VAL A 447 -16.27 -1.17 -34.86
N LYS A 448 -17.43 -0.53 -34.72
CA LYS A 448 -18.38 -0.87 -33.64
C LYS A 448 -19.01 -2.23 -33.97
N ASN A 449 -18.35 -3.30 -33.51
CA ASN A 449 -18.73 -4.71 -33.74
C ASN A 449 -20.26 -4.93 -33.82
N GLU A 450 -20.74 -5.42 -34.96
CA GLU A 450 -22.18 -5.53 -35.27
C GLU A 450 -22.96 -6.28 -34.19
N ARG A 451 -22.39 -7.39 -33.69
CA ARG A 451 -22.93 -8.20 -32.58
C ARG A 451 -23.20 -7.38 -31.31
N VAL A 452 -22.35 -6.39 -31.02
CA VAL A 452 -22.50 -5.48 -29.87
C VAL A 452 -23.64 -4.50 -30.11
N LEU A 453 -23.78 -3.97 -31.33
CA LEU A 453 -24.88 -3.08 -31.72
C LEU A 453 -26.23 -3.80 -31.69
N ASP A 454 -26.31 -5.03 -32.20
CA ASP A 454 -27.56 -5.80 -32.22
C ASP A 454 -28.01 -6.24 -30.82
N LEU A 455 -27.06 -6.56 -29.93
CA LEU A 455 -27.37 -6.77 -28.51
C LEU A 455 -27.88 -5.48 -27.84
N GLN A 456 -27.35 -4.31 -28.20
CA GLN A 456 -27.88 -3.01 -27.71
C GLN A 456 -29.32 -2.77 -28.20
N LYS A 457 -29.62 -3.00 -29.49
CA LYS A 457 -30.99 -2.91 -30.06
C LYS A 457 -31.97 -3.78 -29.28
N LYS A 458 -31.65 -5.07 -29.10
CA LYS A 458 -32.49 -6.03 -28.36
C LYS A 458 -32.74 -5.63 -26.90
N ILE A 459 -31.74 -5.05 -26.22
CA ILE A 459 -31.94 -4.50 -24.87
C ILE A 459 -32.88 -3.29 -24.90
N THR A 460 -32.75 -2.39 -25.88
CA THR A 460 -33.69 -1.26 -26.01
C THR A 460 -35.12 -1.73 -26.30
N GLU A 461 -35.30 -2.74 -27.15
CA GLU A 461 -36.60 -3.37 -27.41
C GLU A 461 -37.21 -3.97 -26.13
N LYS A 462 -36.47 -4.82 -25.40
CA LYS A 462 -36.95 -5.46 -24.17
C LYS A 462 -37.23 -4.47 -23.03
N THR A 463 -36.41 -3.43 -22.87
CA THR A 463 -36.70 -2.37 -21.88
C THR A 463 -37.94 -1.54 -22.25
N MET A 464 -38.27 -1.39 -23.54
CA MET A 464 -39.50 -0.73 -23.99
C MET A 464 -40.74 -1.64 -23.86
N GLU A 465 -40.62 -2.94 -24.10
CA GLU A 465 -41.66 -3.93 -23.76
C GLU A 465 -42.00 -3.87 -22.26
N ARG A 466 -40.98 -3.87 -21.39
CA ARG A 466 -41.13 -3.81 -19.93
C ARG A 466 -41.80 -2.51 -19.48
N LYS A 467 -41.49 -1.37 -20.11
CA LYS A 467 -42.18 -0.09 -19.84
C LYS A 467 -43.66 -0.19 -20.18
N LYS A 468 -44.01 -0.68 -21.39
CA LYS A 468 -45.41 -0.88 -21.80
C LYS A 468 -46.17 -1.81 -20.87
N GLN A 469 -45.59 -2.95 -20.46
CA GLN A 469 -46.22 -3.84 -19.48
C GLN A 469 -46.41 -3.17 -18.11
N ALA A 470 -45.42 -2.39 -17.64
CA ALA A 470 -45.52 -1.63 -16.40
C ALA A 470 -46.53 -0.48 -16.47
N GLU A 471 -46.75 0.12 -17.64
CA GLU A 471 -47.77 1.15 -17.88
C GLU A 471 -49.18 0.55 -17.88
N ILE A 472 -49.41 -0.59 -18.54
CA ILE A 472 -50.68 -1.33 -18.49
C ILE A 472 -51.03 -1.70 -17.03
N LEU A 473 -50.05 -2.13 -16.23
CA LEU A 473 -50.19 -2.42 -14.80
C LEU A 473 -50.37 -1.17 -13.91
N LYS A 474 -50.14 0.05 -14.42
CA LYS A 474 -50.43 1.34 -13.75
C LYS A 474 -51.77 1.95 -14.20
N ILE A 475 -52.19 1.68 -15.43
CA ILE A 475 -53.46 2.13 -16.03
C ILE A 475 -54.65 1.27 -15.54
N THR A 476 -54.37 0.26 -14.69
CA THR A 476 -55.36 -0.49 -13.90
C THR A 476 -55.39 -0.10 -12.40
N PRO A 477 -55.55 1.18 -12.01
CA PRO A 477 -55.76 1.57 -10.63
C PRO A 477 -57.25 1.37 -10.25
N GLN A 478 -57.66 0.11 -10.05
CA GLN A 478 -59.00 -0.15 -9.53
C GLN A 478 -59.12 0.47 -8.13
N LYS A 479 -60.01 1.45 -7.97
CA LYS A 479 -60.23 2.21 -6.73
C LYS A 479 -61.12 1.45 -5.73
N ASP A 480 -60.93 0.14 -5.61
CA ASP A 480 -61.72 -0.71 -4.71
C ASP A 480 -60.80 -1.45 -3.73
N GLY A 481 -61.07 -1.31 -2.43
CA GLY A 481 -60.40 -2.04 -1.36
C GLY A 481 -59.12 -1.39 -0.84
N ALA A 482 -58.92 -1.50 0.48
CA ALA A 482 -57.64 -1.14 1.12
C ALA A 482 -56.53 -2.10 0.67
N GLY A 483 -55.31 -1.59 0.49
CA GLY A 483 -54.16 -2.40 0.06
C GLY A 483 -53.87 -3.55 1.05
N PRO A 484 -53.60 -4.78 0.57
CA PRO A 484 -53.54 -5.99 1.42
C PRO A 484 -52.57 -5.97 2.62
N GLY A 485 -51.57 -5.07 2.62
CA GLY A 485 -50.68 -4.89 3.77
C GLY A 485 -51.39 -4.30 5.00
N ARG A 486 -52.32 -3.34 4.81
CA ARG A 486 -52.96 -2.63 5.93
C ARG A 486 -54.05 -3.45 6.61
N SER A 487 -54.72 -4.36 5.90
CA SER A 487 -55.82 -5.13 6.50
C SER A 487 -55.32 -6.13 7.55
N TRP A 488 -54.14 -6.72 7.36
CA TRP A 488 -53.54 -7.63 8.34
C TRP A 488 -53.14 -6.90 9.62
N GLU A 489 -52.40 -5.78 9.48
CA GLU A 489 -52.05 -4.90 10.62
C GLU A 489 -53.30 -4.40 11.36
N SER A 490 -54.37 -4.03 10.65
CA SER A 490 -55.65 -3.65 11.28
C SER A 490 -56.38 -4.81 11.97
N TYR A 491 -56.29 -6.04 11.46
CA TYR A 491 -56.90 -7.22 12.11
C TYR A 491 -56.14 -7.66 13.36
N GLU A 492 -54.80 -7.64 13.32
CA GLU A 492 -53.99 -7.88 14.51
C GLU A 492 -54.18 -6.79 15.55
N ASN A 493 -54.13 -5.50 15.17
CA ASN A 493 -54.33 -4.40 16.12
C ASN A 493 -55.72 -4.42 16.77
N SER A 494 -56.80 -4.70 16.02
CA SER A 494 -58.16 -4.75 16.58
C SER A 494 -58.41 -5.95 17.51
N LEU A 495 -57.60 -7.01 17.43
CA LEU A 495 -57.60 -8.12 18.40
C LEU A 495 -56.60 -7.90 19.55
N GLN A 496 -55.49 -7.20 19.31
CA GLN A 496 -54.50 -6.89 20.33
C GLN A 496 -54.93 -5.73 21.25
N GLU A 497 -55.59 -4.69 20.74
CA GLU A 497 -56.07 -3.56 21.55
C GLU A 497 -56.90 -3.94 22.78
N PRO A 498 -57.95 -4.79 22.69
CA PRO A 498 -58.68 -5.22 23.88
C PRO A 498 -57.81 -6.07 24.82
N HIS A 499 -56.90 -6.89 24.30
CA HIS A 499 -56.00 -7.70 25.11
C HIS A 499 -54.96 -6.85 25.88
N TRP A 500 -54.41 -5.81 25.24
CA TRP A 500 -53.53 -4.84 25.90
C TRP A 500 -54.29 -4.03 26.95
N LYS A 501 -55.55 -3.64 26.69
CA LYS A 501 -56.41 -2.97 27.68
C LYS A 501 -56.71 -3.87 28.88
N GLU A 502 -57.07 -5.14 28.69
CA GLU A 502 -57.22 -6.11 29.79
C GLU A 502 -55.93 -6.27 30.60
N LEU A 503 -54.76 -6.27 29.96
CA LEU A 503 -53.45 -6.33 30.63
C LEU A 503 -53.11 -5.05 31.40
N GLU A 504 -53.42 -3.88 30.85
CA GLU A 504 -53.21 -2.58 31.52
C GLU A 504 -54.18 -2.39 32.69
N GLU A 505 -55.44 -2.75 32.54
CA GLU A 505 -56.43 -2.75 33.63
C GLU A 505 -56.06 -3.77 34.71
N SER A 506 -55.65 -4.99 34.34
CA SER A 506 -55.14 -6.00 35.29
C SER A 506 -53.92 -5.50 36.07
N ARG A 507 -52.97 -4.84 35.39
CA ARG A 507 -51.80 -4.22 36.04
C ARG A 507 -52.19 -3.03 36.92
N GLY A 508 -53.16 -2.22 36.50
CA GLY A 508 -53.71 -1.12 37.30
C GLY A 508 -54.46 -1.60 38.55
N HIS A 509 -55.16 -2.72 38.46
CA HIS A 509 -55.79 -3.37 39.61
C HIS A 509 -54.76 -3.99 40.57
N GLN A 510 -53.73 -4.66 40.04
CA GLN A 510 -52.57 -5.11 40.83
C GLN A 510 -51.89 -3.91 41.53
N PHE A 511 -51.65 -2.80 40.83
CA PHE A 511 -51.01 -1.61 41.40
C PHE A 511 -51.86 -0.90 42.48
N LYS A 512 -53.20 -0.87 42.33
CA LYS A 512 -54.09 -0.34 43.37
C LYS A 512 -54.15 -1.26 44.61
N MET A 513 -54.11 -2.57 44.42
CA MET A 513 -54.03 -3.55 45.52
C MET A 513 -52.68 -3.47 46.26
N LEU A 514 -51.61 -3.15 45.53
CA LEU A 514 -50.27 -2.77 46.03
C LEU A 514 -50.34 -1.56 46.98
N GLN A 515 -50.88 -0.43 46.50
CA GLN A 515 -50.88 0.83 47.25
C GLN A 515 -51.76 0.83 48.51
N HIS A 516 -52.77 -0.04 48.58
CA HIS A 516 -53.71 -0.07 49.70
C HIS A 516 -53.35 -1.05 50.84
N GLY A 517 -52.14 -1.64 50.82
CA GLY A 517 -51.72 -2.51 51.90
C GLY A 517 -52.51 -3.82 52.00
N PHE A 518 -53.27 -4.16 50.95
CA PHE A 518 -54.08 -5.37 50.93
C PHE A 518 -53.25 -6.59 50.56
N MET A 519 -51.93 -6.46 50.35
CA MET A 519 -51.15 -7.54 49.79
C MET A 519 -49.57 -7.34 49.88
N SER A 520 -48.67 -8.29 50.29
CA SER A 520 -47.12 -8.37 50.18
C SER A 520 -46.34 -8.92 48.90
N ARG A 521 -45.34 -8.19 48.28
CA ARG A 521 -44.80 -8.28 46.86
C ARG A 521 -44.48 -9.67 46.34
N GLU A 522 -44.07 -10.60 47.17
CA GLU A 522 -43.69 -11.94 46.72
C GLU A 522 -44.71 -12.59 45.76
N THR A 523 -46.03 -12.38 45.92
CA THR A 523 -47.00 -12.89 44.92
C THR A 523 -47.41 -11.92 43.82
N ALA A 524 -47.13 -10.62 43.91
CA ALA A 524 -47.15 -9.76 42.71
C ALA A 524 -46.16 -10.31 41.69
N GLN A 525 -44.96 -10.64 42.15
CA GLN A 525 -43.91 -11.19 41.32
C GLN A 525 -44.24 -12.60 40.82
N LYS A 526 -44.78 -13.49 41.67
CA LYS A 526 -45.22 -14.84 41.25
C LYS A 526 -46.39 -14.79 40.24
N MET A 527 -47.37 -13.89 40.43
CA MET A 527 -48.48 -13.66 39.49
C MET A 527 -47.99 -13.07 38.16
N ALA A 528 -47.15 -12.04 38.20
CA ALA A 528 -46.56 -11.43 37.02
C ALA A 528 -45.65 -12.42 36.27
N ALA A 529 -44.90 -13.27 36.96
CA ALA A 529 -44.11 -14.35 36.37
C ALA A 529 -44.99 -15.43 35.72
N TYR A 530 -46.11 -15.81 36.34
CA TYR A 530 -47.05 -16.77 35.79
C TYR A 530 -47.78 -16.22 34.54
N GLN A 531 -48.19 -14.95 34.57
CA GLN A 531 -48.75 -14.26 33.40
C GLN A 531 -47.72 -14.08 32.28
N ALA A 532 -46.48 -13.71 32.61
CA ALA A 532 -45.39 -13.58 31.64
C ALA A 532 -45.07 -14.93 30.97
N ALA A 533 -44.94 -16.00 31.75
CA ALA A 533 -44.74 -17.36 31.25
C ALA A 533 -45.90 -17.85 30.36
N ARG A 534 -47.15 -17.58 30.75
CA ARG A 534 -48.35 -17.91 29.96
C ARG A 534 -48.39 -17.16 28.62
N ASN A 535 -47.87 -15.92 28.58
CA ASN A 535 -47.89 -15.06 27.41
C ASN A 535 -46.55 -15.06 26.65
N GLY A 536 -45.60 -15.96 26.97
CA GLY A 536 -44.30 -16.07 26.29
C GLY A 536 -43.37 -14.86 26.45
N THR A 537 -43.61 -14.00 27.46
CA THR A 537 -42.84 -12.76 27.69
C THR A 537 -41.92 -12.89 28.91
N THR A 538 -40.91 -12.02 29.02
CA THR A 538 -40.05 -11.95 30.20
C THR A 538 -40.74 -11.17 31.31
N SER A 539 -40.68 -11.69 32.54
CA SER A 539 -41.28 -11.04 33.70
C SER A 539 -40.53 -9.76 34.07
N CYS A 540 -41.21 -8.62 33.94
CA CYS A 540 -40.72 -7.37 34.53
C CYS A 540 -40.80 -7.49 36.05
N ILE A 541 -39.64 -7.58 36.69
CA ILE A 541 -39.52 -7.46 38.16
C ILE A 541 -39.99 -6.05 38.52
N LEU A 542 -41.16 -5.97 39.15
CA LEU A 542 -41.61 -4.77 39.84
C LEU A 542 -40.61 -4.47 40.97
N ARG A 543 -39.76 -3.49 40.69
CA ARG A 543 -39.33 -2.50 41.67
C ARG A 543 -40.45 -1.48 41.73
#